data_AF-A0A7W1W8R7-F1
#
_entry.id   AF-A0A7W1W8R7-F1
#
_cell.length_a   1.000
_cell.length_b   1.000
_cell.length_c   1.000
_cell.angle_alpha   90.00
_cell.angle_beta   90.00
_cell.angle_gamma   90.00
#
_symmetry.space_group_name_H-M   'P 1'
#
loop_
_entity.id
_entity.type
_entity.pdbx_description
1 polymer ?
#
loop_
_entity_poly.entity_id
_entity_poly.type
_entity_poly.pdbx_seq_one_letter_code
_entity_poly.pdbx_strand_id
1 'polypeptide(L)'
;MKPKLTKNDLESFLERQNLALSNSTPTARLYGLASEVLIHLLGAAWVGDNVFGNKPLDQFLRSRPESKEDRFKMTDRLVDVAEMLFNFQSISGIENLFENIKKDKIESYVGELQSAKLLHFNNTAFYFNTPSNQKGLDFDAVVIDQGFEIPCEFKCKIENTKFSENTIKEVLKHAREQLPKDIPSIIFIKLPENWTFQEEIQNKLLTVFDEFFRRTTRVNSIVYYWEEWEFLSSGQALRAVRFNEILNPNSKVKLDRILRKTETNQVPPNWIYFSDLIQSKFGASSVTRPKPIKAMVLGNGFSWHSVIKILPQISRGEHVFFDLGTVGGTRISFLIDDSNFIKFRIIDGDLKKFEVSSDKPFYDFGLNNFCYLRFQLTPNYHFSELAIAVNNEIVKKRTVTLNQGSILLPTISLGADFQSRRKTAFELASMAMYEQSSVNLNLELTNYYNVEFALDTPKQ
;
A
#
# COMPACT_ATOMS: atom_id res chain seq x y z
N MET A 1 14.69 31.44 10.02
CA MET A 1 14.17 30.08 9.75
C MET A 1 14.42 29.25 10.99
N LYS A 2 13.44 28.47 11.49
CA LYS A 2 13.68 27.61 12.66
C LYS A 2 14.74 26.54 12.30
N PRO A 3 15.57 26.10 13.26
CA PRO A 3 16.52 25.02 12.99
C PRO A 3 15.76 23.75 12.56
N LYS A 4 16.33 23.03 11.59
CA LYS A 4 15.79 21.75 11.11
C LYS A 4 15.84 20.75 12.28
N LEU A 5 14.75 20.02 12.47
CA LEU A 5 14.70 18.93 13.43
C LEU A 5 15.55 17.76 12.96
N THR A 6 16.29 17.19 13.88
CA THR A 6 17.11 15.99 13.72
C THR A 6 16.47 14.82 14.47
N LYS A 7 17.01 13.60 14.28
CA LYS A 7 16.61 12.44 15.08
C LYS A 7 16.83 12.65 16.58
N ASN A 8 17.91 13.35 16.97
CA ASN A 8 18.22 13.63 18.37
C ASN A 8 17.18 14.56 19.01
N ASP A 9 16.60 15.49 18.24
CA ASP A 9 15.50 16.32 18.72
C ASP A 9 14.27 15.48 19.02
N LEU A 10 13.93 14.51 18.17
CA LEU A 10 12.83 13.57 18.42
C LEU A 10 13.07 12.74 19.69
N GLU A 11 14.29 12.25 19.89
CA GLU A 11 14.64 11.50 21.10
C GLU A 11 14.53 12.37 22.36
N SER A 12 14.98 13.63 22.28
CA SER A 12 14.84 14.61 23.36
C SER A 12 13.37 14.92 23.67
N PHE A 13 12.51 14.98 22.64
CA PHE A 13 11.07 15.17 22.82
C PHE A 13 10.45 14.00 23.58
N LEU A 14 10.84 12.76 23.23
CA LEU A 14 10.37 11.55 23.91
C LEU A 14 10.84 11.47 25.36
N GLU A 15 12.06 11.91 25.66
CA GLU A 15 12.56 11.96 27.04
C GLU A 15 11.74 12.91 27.91
N ARG A 16 11.44 14.12 27.40
CA ARG A 16 10.56 15.07 28.11
C ARG A 16 9.16 14.51 28.33
N GLN A 17 8.58 13.85 27.32
CA GLN A 17 7.29 13.18 27.46
C GLN A 17 7.32 12.03 28.47
N ASN A 18 8.44 11.30 28.56
CA ASN A 18 8.60 10.25 29.56
C ASN A 18 8.63 10.79 30.99
N LEU A 19 9.30 11.92 31.20
CA LEU A 19 9.31 12.61 32.49
C LEU A 19 7.93 13.17 32.85
N ALA A 20 7.23 13.79 31.90
CA ALA A 20 5.94 14.42 32.14
C ALA A 20 4.79 13.41 32.28
N LEU A 21 4.84 12.29 31.55
CA LEU A 21 3.76 11.33 31.41
C LEU A 21 4.27 9.89 31.53
N SER A 22 4.86 9.53 32.68
CA SER A 22 5.50 8.23 32.92
C SER A 22 4.60 7.03 32.63
N ASN A 23 3.28 7.17 32.87
CA ASN A 23 2.29 6.10 32.72
C ASN A 23 1.51 6.17 31.39
N SER A 24 1.96 6.98 30.42
CA SER A 24 1.30 7.10 29.12
C SER A 24 1.52 5.85 28.24
N THR A 25 0.48 5.49 27.49
CA THR A 25 0.54 4.39 26.52
C THR A 25 1.44 4.76 25.33
N PRO A 26 2.02 3.78 24.60
CA PRO A 26 2.81 4.05 23.40
C PRO A 26 2.05 4.90 22.35
N THR A 27 0.75 4.70 22.20
CA THR A 27 -0.10 5.49 21.29
C THR A 27 -0.20 6.96 21.73
N ALA A 28 -0.35 7.22 23.03
CA ALA A 28 -0.38 8.59 23.56
C ALA A 28 0.96 9.30 23.36
N ARG A 29 2.09 8.57 23.52
CA ARG A 29 3.43 9.09 23.24
C ARG A 29 3.65 9.37 21.75
N LEU A 30 3.16 8.49 20.87
CA LEU A 30 3.22 8.70 19.43
C LEU A 30 2.47 9.97 19.02
N TYR A 31 1.26 10.14 19.53
CA TYR A 31 0.46 11.35 19.31
C TYR A 31 1.18 12.59 19.85
N GLY A 32 1.71 12.54 21.08
CA GLY A 32 2.48 13.61 21.68
C GLY A 32 3.72 13.99 20.86
N LEU A 33 4.47 13.02 20.37
CA LEU A 33 5.66 13.25 19.53
C LEU A 33 5.27 13.97 18.23
N ALA A 34 4.20 13.51 17.58
CA ALA A 34 3.68 14.17 16.39
C ALA A 34 3.27 15.63 16.68
N SER A 35 2.57 15.88 17.80
CA SER A 35 2.20 17.24 18.22
C SER A 35 3.41 18.13 18.47
N GLU A 36 4.45 17.64 19.16
CA GLU A 36 5.69 18.40 19.42
C GLU A 36 6.41 18.79 18.13
N VAL A 37 6.51 17.87 17.17
CA VAL A 37 7.08 18.15 15.84
C VAL A 37 6.27 19.24 15.12
N LEU A 38 4.94 19.16 15.14
CA LEU A 38 4.08 20.18 14.54
C LEU A 38 4.15 21.52 15.27
N ILE A 39 4.27 21.54 16.60
CA ILE A 39 4.47 22.76 17.38
C ILE A 39 5.79 23.43 16.98
N HIS A 40 6.86 22.64 16.81
CA HIS A 40 8.13 23.16 16.35
C HIS A 40 8.03 23.73 14.94
N LEU A 41 7.44 23.01 13.98
CA LEU A 41 7.43 23.44 12.58
C LEU A 41 6.37 24.51 12.26
N LEU A 42 5.14 24.33 12.75
CA LEU A 42 3.97 25.15 12.41
C LEU A 42 3.61 26.16 13.51
N GLY A 43 4.07 25.96 14.74
CA GLY A 43 3.82 26.83 15.88
C GLY A 43 2.71 26.34 16.80
N ALA A 44 2.84 26.62 18.10
CA ALA A 44 1.89 26.19 19.12
C ALA A 44 0.45 26.70 18.87
N ALA A 45 0.31 27.94 18.42
CA ALA A 45 -1.00 28.51 18.07
C ALA A 45 -1.68 27.71 16.95
N TRP A 46 -0.94 27.36 15.89
CA TRP A 46 -1.48 26.56 14.79
C TRP A 46 -1.94 25.18 15.25
N VAL A 47 -1.14 24.50 16.08
CA VAL A 47 -1.50 23.17 16.62
C VAL A 47 -2.68 23.27 17.57
N GLY A 48 -2.68 24.28 18.45
CA GLY A 48 -3.81 24.58 19.34
C GLY A 48 -5.11 24.77 18.56
N ASP A 49 -5.06 25.47 17.44
CA ASP A 49 -6.22 25.78 16.60
C ASP A 49 -6.70 24.61 15.73
N ASN A 50 -5.79 23.84 15.14
CA ASN A 50 -6.11 22.85 14.10
C ASN A 50 -6.07 21.40 14.61
N VAL A 51 -5.50 21.14 15.78
CA VAL A 51 -5.39 19.79 16.37
C VAL A 51 -6.20 19.68 17.66
N PHE A 52 -6.08 20.68 18.54
CA PHE A 52 -6.75 20.69 19.85
C PHE A 52 -7.97 21.63 19.93
N GLY A 53 -8.19 22.43 18.90
CA GLY A 53 -9.12 23.56 18.93
C GLY A 53 -10.57 23.15 18.72
N ASN A 54 -11.51 24.06 19.01
CA ASN A 54 -12.94 23.85 18.80
C ASN A 54 -13.40 24.24 17.38
N LYS A 55 -12.52 24.23 16.39
CA LYS A 55 -12.91 24.51 15.00
C LYS A 55 -13.94 23.47 14.53
N PRO A 56 -14.79 23.81 13.54
CA PRO A 56 -15.90 22.97 13.11
C PRO A 56 -15.48 21.54 12.75
N LEU A 57 -16.43 20.61 12.89
CA LEU A 57 -16.25 19.16 12.69
C LEU A 57 -15.84 18.78 11.25
N ASP A 58 -15.83 19.69 10.28
CA ASP A 58 -15.51 19.38 8.89
C ASP A 58 -14.00 19.30 8.59
N GLN A 59 -13.14 19.49 9.58
CA GLN A 59 -11.69 19.55 9.38
C GLN A 59 -11.03 18.16 9.27
N PHE A 60 -9.94 18.09 8.51
CA PHE A 60 -9.18 16.86 8.28
C PHE A 60 -8.46 16.32 9.54
N LEU A 61 -8.10 17.21 10.48
CA LEU A 61 -7.45 16.90 11.77
C LEU A 61 -8.40 17.19 12.95
N ARG A 62 -9.67 16.75 12.88
CA ARG A 62 -10.73 17.02 13.89
C ARG A 62 -10.21 16.84 15.31
N SER A 63 -10.62 17.71 16.24
CA SER A 63 -10.30 17.54 17.67
C SER A 63 -11.28 16.63 18.42
N ARG A 64 -12.46 16.40 17.84
CA ARG A 64 -13.58 15.66 18.45
C ARG A 64 -14.00 14.50 17.56
N PRO A 65 -13.40 13.30 17.71
CA PRO A 65 -13.76 12.17 16.89
C PRO A 65 -15.17 11.67 17.22
N GLU A 66 -15.95 11.34 16.18
CA GLU A 66 -17.33 10.87 16.33
C GLU A 66 -17.40 9.38 16.71
N SER A 67 -16.35 8.62 16.40
CA SER A 67 -16.24 7.19 16.70
C SER A 67 -14.81 6.79 17.08
N LYS A 68 -14.61 5.50 17.42
CA LYS A 68 -13.25 4.96 17.67
C LYS A 68 -12.43 4.94 16.39
N GLU A 69 -13.06 4.60 15.27
CA GLU A 69 -12.50 4.56 13.94
C GLU A 69 -12.05 5.96 13.51
N ASP A 70 -12.89 6.97 13.71
CA ASP A 70 -12.57 8.37 13.42
C ASP A 70 -11.38 8.86 14.26
N ARG A 71 -11.34 8.52 15.56
CA ARG A 71 -10.20 8.80 16.44
C ARG A 71 -8.90 8.18 15.94
N PHE A 72 -8.97 6.97 15.42
CA PHE A 72 -7.82 6.28 14.85
C PHE A 72 -7.34 7.00 13.58
N LYS A 73 -8.23 7.27 12.62
CA LYS A 73 -7.90 7.99 11.38
C LYS A 73 -7.27 9.35 11.68
N MET A 74 -7.85 10.10 12.61
CA MET A 74 -7.35 11.38 13.08
C MET A 74 -5.92 11.27 13.65
N THR A 75 -5.69 10.31 14.54
CA THR A 75 -4.37 10.08 15.15
C THR A 75 -3.33 9.71 14.10
N ASP A 76 -3.66 8.77 13.21
CA ASP A 76 -2.76 8.32 12.15
C ASP A 76 -2.44 9.44 11.14
N ARG A 77 -3.43 10.27 10.76
CA ARG A 77 -3.24 11.43 9.88
C ARG A 77 -2.35 12.49 10.53
N LEU A 78 -2.53 12.77 11.81
CA LEU A 78 -1.67 13.71 12.54
C LEU A 78 -0.21 13.23 12.52
N VAL A 79 -0.01 11.94 12.83
CA VAL A 79 1.32 11.30 12.82
C VAL A 79 1.91 11.34 11.41
N ASP A 80 1.13 11.00 10.37
CA ASP A 80 1.59 10.99 8.98
C ASP A 80 2.01 12.39 8.50
N VAL A 81 1.24 13.42 8.83
CA VAL A 81 1.60 14.81 8.51
C VAL A 81 2.89 15.21 9.22
N ALA A 82 3.02 14.92 10.51
CA ALA A 82 4.23 15.24 11.27
C ALA A 82 5.46 14.49 10.73
N GLU A 83 5.32 13.21 10.38
CA GLU A 83 6.36 12.39 9.76
C GLU A 83 6.77 12.95 8.40
N MET A 84 5.83 13.29 7.53
CA MET A 84 6.12 13.85 6.20
C MET A 84 6.86 15.20 6.33
N LEU A 85 6.37 16.10 7.18
CA LEU A 85 7.02 17.40 7.39
C LEU A 85 8.42 17.26 7.96
N PHE A 86 8.63 16.35 8.92
CA PHE A 86 9.96 16.07 9.49
C PHE A 86 10.93 15.51 8.44
N ASN A 87 10.50 14.50 7.67
CA ASN A 87 11.37 13.82 6.71
C ASN A 87 11.67 14.70 5.47
N PHE A 88 10.78 15.63 5.09
CA PHE A 88 10.99 16.52 3.94
C PHE A 88 11.76 17.80 4.24
N GLN A 89 12.20 18.06 5.48
CA GLN A 89 12.93 19.30 5.82
C GLN A 89 14.20 19.53 4.99
N SER A 90 14.78 18.49 4.39
CA SER A 90 15.95 18.61 3.51
C SER A 90 15.62 18.81 2.04
N ILE A 91 14.36 18.65 1.63
CA ILE A 91 13.92 18.82 0.24
C ILE A 91 13.75 20.31 -0.04
N SER A 92 14.39 20.82 -1.09
CA SER A 92 14.33 22.22 -1.46
C SER A 92 12.89 22.68 -1.69
N GLY A 93 12.56 23.89 -1.21
CA GLY A 93 11.26 24.54 -1.40
C GLY A 93 10.17 24.15 -0.40
N ILE A 94 10.43 23.17 0.49
CA ILE A 94 9.47 22.71 1.50
C ILE A 94 9.01 23.84 2.45
N GLU A 95 9.83 24.87 2.64
CA GLU A 95 9.53 25.98 3.54
C GLU A 95 8.30 26.77 3.08
N ASN A 96 8.06 26.86 1.78
CA ASN A 96 6.85 27.50 1.24
C ASN A 96 5.60 26.69 1.63
N LEU A 97 5.71 25.36 1.61
CA LEU A 97 4.63 24.47 2.01
C LEU A 97 4.30 24.65 3.50
N PHE A 98 5.31 24.84 4.36
CA PHE A 98 5.08 25.15 5.78
C PHE A 98 4.31 26.46 5.98
N GLU A 99 4.67 27.50 5.23
CA GLU A 99 3.98 28.79 5.32
C GLU A 99 2.56 28.74 4.75
N ASN A 100 2.34 27.93 3.72
CA ASN A 100 1.03 27.72 3.11
C ASN A 100 0.09 26.93 4.03
N ILE A 101 0.60 25.86 4.67
CA ILE A 101 -0.13 25.09 5.70
C ILE A 101 -0.61 25.98 6.86
N LYS A 102 0.16 27.01 7.23
CA LYS A 102 -0.23 27.96 8.29
C LYS A 102 -1.40 28.85 7.90
N LYS A 103 -1.59 29.12 6.61
CA LYS A 103 -2.53 30.13 6.08
C LYS A 103 -3.85 29.55 5.59
N ASP A 104 -3.84 28.33 5.04
CA ASP A 104 -4.99 27.77 4.33
C ASP A 104 -5.34 26.36 4.86
N LYS A 105 -6.27 25.67 4.19
CA LYS A 105 -6.82 24.38 4.62
C LYS A 105 -5.77 23.29 4.52
N ILE A 106 -5.41 22.73 5.69
CA ILE A 106 -4.42 21.65 5.83
C ILE A 106 -4.64 20.47 4.88
N GLU A 107 -5.89 20.08 4.61
CA GLU A 107 -6.21 18.89 3.80
C GLU A 107 -5.63 18.95 2.37
N SER A 108 -5.67 20.14 1.73
CA SER A 108 -5.10 20.32 0.39
C SER A 108 -3.60 20.02 0.40
N TYR A 109 -2.88 20.57 1.38
CA TYR A 109 -1.44 20.38 1.53
C TYR A 109 -1.07 18.99 2.04
N VAL A 110 -1.97 18.29 2.74
CA VAL A 110 -1.75 16.86 3.02
C VAL A 110 -1.75 16.06 1.73
N GLY A 111 -2.62 16.39 0.77
CA GLY A 111 -2.54 15.80 -0.56
C GLY A 111 -1.21 16.10 -1.25
N GLU A 112 -0.68 17.32 -1.13
CA GLU A 112 0.65 17.65 -1.68
C GLU A 112 1.78 16.83 -1.02
N LEU A 113 1.77 16.75 0.32
CA LEU A 113 2.74 15.96 1.09
C LEU A 113 2.66 14.47 0.76
N GLN A 114 1.45 13.93 0.57
CA GLN A 114 1.26 12.52 0.22
C GLN A 114 1.72 12.23 -1.22
N SER A 115 1.52 13.16 -2.16
CA SER A 115 2.10 13.07 -3.51
C SER A 115 3.64 13.06 -3.46
N ALA A 116 4.23 13.96 -2.69
CA ALA A 116 5.68 13.98 -2.43
C ALA A 116 6.17 12.69 -1.77
N LYS A 117 5.39 12.10 -0.84
CA LYS A 117 5.69 10.81 -0.21
C LYS A 117 5.66 9.66 -1.21
N LEU A 118 4.69 9.65 -2.14
CA LEU A 118 4.67 8.66 -3.22
C LEU A 118 5.93 8.78 -4.10
N LEU A 119 6.33 9.99 -4.50
CA LEU A 119 7.57 10.20 -5.25
C LEU A 119 8.79 9.68 -4.48
N HIS A 120 8.90 10.07 -3.21
CA HIS A 120 10.01 9.65 -2.35
C HIS A 120 10.10 8.13 -2.19
N PHE A 121 8.95 7.47 -1.96
CA PHE A 121 8.88 6.02 -1.75
C PHE A 121 9.13 5.21 -3.02
N ASN A 122 8.97 5.83 -4.20
CA ASN A 122 9.34 5.22 -5.49
C ASN A 122 10.77 5.59 -5.91
N ASN A 123 11.60 6.12 -5.00
CA ASN A 123 12.95 6.60 -5.27
C ASN A 123 13.03 7.63 -6.42
N THR A 124 11.96 8.40 -6.62
CA THR A 124 11.92 9.47 -7.61
C THR A 124 12.50 10.73 -6.98
N ALA A 125 13.58 11.27 -7.55
CA ALA A 125 14.15 12.53 -7.11
C ALA A 125 13.21 13.69 -7.43
N PHE A 126 13.00 14.60 -6.48
CA PHE A 126 12.13 15.77 -6.67
C PHE A 126 12.51 16.91 -5.73
N TYR A 127 11.98 18.10 -6.02
CA TYR A 127 11.96 19.24 -5.10
C TYR A 127 10.63 20.01 -5.20
N PHE A 128 10.28 20.77 -4.17
CA PHE A 128 9.10 21.64 -4.20
C PHE A 128 9.42 22.93 -4.94
N ASN A 129 8.51 23.35 -5.81
CA ASN A 129 8.67 24.58 -6.57
C ASN A 129 8.42 25.81 -5.66
N THR A 130 9.13 26.90 -5.93
CA THR A 130 8.88 28.17 -5.25
C THR A 130 7.94 29.01 -6.10
N PRO A 131 6.75 29.42 -5.58
CA PRO A 131 5.80 30.20 -6.36
C PRO A 131 6.42 31.47 -6.94
N SER A 132 6.23 31.67 -8.23
CA SER A 132 6.70 32.84 -8.97
C SER A 132 5.61 33.89 -9.19
N ASN A 133 4.35 33.53 -8.93
CA ASN A 133 3.13 34.27 -9.27
C ASN A 133 2.98 34.51 -10.79
N GLN A 134 3.58 33.63 -11.61
CA GLN A 134 3.48 33.66 -13.06
C GLN A 134 2.70 32.44 -13.55
N LYS A 135 1.64 32.71 -14.33
CA LYS A 135 0.80 31.66 -14.89
C LYS A 135 1.62 30.67 -15.71
N GLY A 136 1.51 29.39 -15.38
CA GLY A 136 2.26 28.33 -16.05
C GLY A 136 3.62 28.00 -15.41
N LEU A 137 4.01 28.69 -14.34
CA LEU A 137 5.23 28.45 -13.56
C LEU A 137 4.95 28.22 -12.06
N ASP A 138 3.68 28.29 -11.65
CA ASP A 138 3.23 28.13 -10.26
C ASP A 138 2.64 26.73 -10.02
N PHE A 139 3.38 25.71 -10.45
CA PHE A 139 3.09 24.31 -10.10
C PHE A 139 3.75 23.95 -8.76
N ASP A 140 3.43 22.77 -8.21
CA ASP A 140 3.77 22.43 -6.82
C ASP A 140 5.16 21.81 -6.64
N ALA A 141 5.61 20.97 -7.59
CA ALA A 141 6.90 20.29 -7.49
C ALA A 141 7.57 20.06 -8.86
N VAL A 142 8.86 19.74 -8.85
CA VAL A 142 9.63 19.29 -10.02
C VAL A 142 10.17 17.90 -9.75
N VAL A 143 9.87 16.95 -10.63
CA VAL A 143 10.49 15.63 -10.65
C VAL A 143 11.73 15.65 -11.55
N ILE A 144 12.79 14.97 -11.10
CA ILE A 144 14.00 14.73 -11.89
C ILE A 144 13.98 13.29 -12.39
N ASP A 145 13.76 13.10 -13.70
CA ASP A 145 13.84 11.79 -14.35
C ASP A 145 14.72 11.87 -15.58
N GLN A 146 15.72 10.98 -15.66
CA GLN A 146 16.69 10.93 -16.76
C GLN A 146 17.38 12.28 -17.06
N GLY A 147 17.55 13.13 -16.04
CA GLY A 147 18.14 14.47 -16.17
C GLY A 147 17.17 15.55 -16.65
N PHE A 148 15.89 15.23 -16.89
CA PHE A 148 14.85 16.19 -17.21
C PHE A 148 14.11 16.65 -15.95
N GLU A 149 13.80 17.95 -15.92
CA GLU A 149 12.90 18.54 -14.95
C GLU A 149 11.45 18.45 -15.46
N ILE A 150 10.61 17.75 -14.72
CA ILE A 150 9.22 17.50 -15.06
C ILE A 150 8.32 18.18 -14.02
N PRO A 151 7.69 19.32 -14.38
CA PRO A 151 6.71 19.99 -13.53
C PRO A 151 5.56 19.06 -13.12
N CYS A 152 5.24 19.11 -11.84
CA CYS A 152 4.19 18.34 -11.22
C CYS A 152 3.19 19.26 -10.55
N GLU A 153 1.91 19.09 -10.88
CA GLU A 153 0.81 19.71 -10.15
C GLU A 153 0.18 18.69 -9.22
N PHE A 154 0.01 19.05 -7.96
CA PHE A 154 -0.65 18.25 -6.94
C PHE A 154 -2.05 18.82 -6.68
N LYS A 155 -3.03 17.91 -6.66
CA LYS A 155 -4.42 18.25 -6.36
C LYS A 155 -4.98 17.30 -5.32
N CYS A 156 -5.84 17.83 -4.48
CA CYS A 156 -6.56 17.07 -3.49
C CYS A 156 -8.06 17.32 -3.63
N LYS A 157 -8.84 16.24 -3.63
CA LYS A 157 -10.27 16.30 -3.41
C LYS A 157 -10.58 16.03 -1.94
N ILE A 158 -11.31 16.94 -1.34
CA ILE A 158 -11.75 16.86 0.06
C ILE A 158 -12.62 15.61 0.24
N GLU A 159 -12.39 14.84 1.30
CA GLU A 159 -13.02 13.53 1.53
C GLU A 159 -14.57 13.56 1.45
N ASN A 160 -15.18 14.65 1.94
CA ASN A 160 -16.64 14.79 1.97
C ASN A 160 -17.26 15.28 0.65
N THR A 161 -16.45 15.46 -0.41
CA THR A 161 -16.94 15.94 -1.71
C THR A 161 -17.74 14.84 -2.41
N LYS A 162 -18.98 15.12 -2.80
CA LYS A 162 -19.74 14.22 -3.68
C LYS A 162 -19.07 14.11 -5.04
N PHE A 163 -18.99 12.88 -5.56
CA PHE A 163 -18.43 12.64 -6.88
C PHE A 163 -19.28 13.33 -7.96
N SER A 164 -18.59 14.01 -8.88
CA SER A 164 -19.16 14.41 -10.17
C SER A 164 -18.04 14.47 -11.21
N GLU A 165 -18.34 14.06 -12.44
CA GLU A 165 -17.36 14.13 -13.54
C GLU A 165 -16.91 15.58 -13.79
N ASN A 166 -17.83 16.54 -13.70
CA ASN A 166 -17.51 17.96 -13.89
C ASN A 166 -16.52 18.47 -12.85
N THR A 167 -16.67 18.00 -11.60
CA THR A 167 -15.79 18.34 -10.49
C THR A 167 -14.36 17.83 -10.70
N ILE A 168 -14.15 16.74 -11.46
CA ILE A 168 -12.82 16.26 -11.88
C ILE A 168 -12.33 16.97 -13.13
N LYS A 169 -13.20 17.21 -14.11
CA LYS A 169 -12.88 17.98 -15.33
C LYS A 169 -12.31 19.35 -14.98
N GLU A 170 -12.93 20.09 -14.06
CA GLU A 170 -12.42 21.40 -13.63
C GLU A 170 -11.09 21.30 -12.86
N VAL A 171 -10.90 20.28 -12.01
CA VAL A 171 -9.60 20.07 -11.33
C VAL A 171 -8.48 19.83 -12.34
N LEU A 172 -8.71 18.95 -13.30
CA LEU A 172 -7.72 18.67 -14.35
C LEU A 172 -7.44 19.88 -15.22
N LYS A 173 -8.48 20.65 -15.57
CA LYS A 173 -8.34 21.89 -16.33
C LYS A 173 -7.49 22.91 -15.58
N HIS A 174 -7.78 23.17 -14.30
CA HIS A 174 -7.01 24.09 -13.48
C HIS A 174 -5.58 23.63 -13.25
N ALA A 175 -5.37 22.35 -12.94
CA ALA A 175 -4.05 21.77 -12.81
C ALA A 175 -3.22 21.97 -14.09
N ARG A 176 -3.82 21.66 -15.24
CA ARG A 176 -3.20 21.87 -16.54
C ARG A 176 -2.85 23.34 -16.77
N GLU A 177 -3.66 24.30 -16.33
CA GLU A 177 -3.42 25.74 -16.50
C GLU A 177 -2.21 26.26 -15.72
N GLN A 178 -1.83 25.61 -14.61
CA GLN A 178 -0.62 25.94 -13.83
C GLN A 178 0.65 25.34 -14.41
N LEU A 179 0.52 24.31 -15.25
CA LEU A 179 1.65 23.67 -15.90
C LEU A 179 2.14 24.44 -17.12
N PRO A 180 3.44 24.38 -17.46
CA PRO A 180 3.99 24.95 -18.69
C PRO A 180 3.34 24.39 -19.95
N LYS A 181 3.49 25.09 -21.10
CA LYS A 181 2.87 24.66 -22.36
C LYS A 181 3.72 23.69 -23.17
N ASP A 182 5.04 23.83 -23.10
CA ASP A 182 5.97 23.24 -24.07
C ASP A 182 6.91 22.18 -23.49
N ILE A 183 6.80 21.88 -22.20
CA ILE A 183 7.56 20.81 -21.54
C ILE A 183 6.63 19.75 -20.97
N PRO A 184 7.08 18.48 -20.86
CA PRO A 184 6.27 17.41 -20.29
C PRO A 184 5.89 17.73 -18.84
N SER A 185 4.74 17.26 -18.39
CA SER A 185 4.26 17.55 -17.02
C SER A 185 3.38 16.43 -16.48
N ILE A 186 3.25 16.34 -15.15
CA ILE A 186 2.49 15.30 -14.46
C ILE A 186 1.44 15.96 -13.56
N ILE A 187 0.27 15.34 -13.43
CA ILE A 187 -0.75 15.75 -12.45
C ILE A 187 -0.92 14.63 -11.43
N PHE A 188 -0.79 14.93 -10.15
CA PHE A 188 -1.17 14.06 -9.04
C PHE A 188 -2.52 14.47 -8.49
N ILE A 189 -3.40 13.49 -8.22
CA ILE A 189 -4.72 13.73 -7.65
C ILE A 189 -4.99 12.77 -6.50
N LYS A 190 -5.11 13.30 -5.29
CA LYS A 190 -5.72 12.57 -4.17
C LYS A 190 -7.22 12.52 -4.34
N LEU A 191 -7.77 11.32 -4.41
CA LEU A 191 -9.20 11.06 -4.45
C LEU A 191 -9.74 10.73 -3.04
N PRO A 192 -11.01 11.05 -2.76
CA PRO A 192 -11.70 10.57 -1.57
C PRO A 192 -11.79 9.05 -1.55
N GLU A 193 -11.70 8.47 -0.35
CA GLU A 193 -11.80 7.02 -0.13
C GLU A 193 -13.12 6.45 -0.69
N ASN A 194 -14.23 7.15 -0.49
CA ASN A 194 -15.56 6.68 -0.92
C ASN A 194 -15.76 6.66 -2.46
N TRP A 195 -14.90 7.32 -3.23
CA TRP A 195 -15.01 7.32 -4.70
C TRP A 195 -14.43 6.06 -5.33
N THR A 196 -13.51 5.39 -4.63
CA THR A 196 -12.72 4.32 -5.23
C THR A 196 -13.30 2.94 -4.95
N PHE A 197 -14.24 2.79 -4.04
CA PHE A 197 -14.93 1.51 -3.81
C PHE A 197 -15.98 1.16 -4.86
N GLN A 198 -16.42 2.12 -5.69
CA GLN A 198 -17.49 1.90 -6.66
C GLN A 198 -16.90 1.78 -8.07
N GLU A 199 -17.07 0.60 -8.70
CA GLU A 199 -16.60 0.33 -10.07
C GLU A 199 -17.15 1.35 -11.07
N GLU A 200 -18.42 1.76 -10.90
CA GLU A 200 -19.04 2.80 -11.73
C GLU A 200 -18.28 4.13 -11.68
N ILE A 201 -17.86 4.57 -10.49
CA ILE A 201 -17.09 5.81 -10.32
C ILE A 201 -15.71 5.67 -10.94
N GLN A 202 -15.05 4.51 -10.77
CA GLN A 202 -13.76 4.25 -11.42
C GLN A 202 -13.86 4.35 -12.95
N ASN A 203 -14.88 3.74 -13.56
CA ASN A 203 -15.10 3.79 -15.00
C ASN A 203 -15.37 5.23 -15.49
N LYS A 204 -16.14 6.01 -14.73
CA LYS A 204 -16.36 7.43 -15.00
C LYS A 204 -15.05 8.24 -14.90
N LEU A 205 -14.23 8.01 -13.87
CA LEU A 205 -12.92 8.66 -13.73
C LEU A 205 -12.00 8.39 -14.93
N LEU A 206 -11.89 7.12 -15.36
CA LEU A 206 -11.09 6.74 -16.53
C LEU A 206 -11.59 7.43 -17.80
N THR A 207 -12.91 7.47 -17.99
CA THR A 207 -13.53 8.18 -19.13
C THR A 207 -13.17 9.67 -19.11
N VAL A 208 -13.20 10.32 -17.95
CA VAL A 208 -12.82 11.73 -17.79
C VAL A 208 -11.33 11.94 -18.10
N PHE A 209 -10.45 11.04 -17.67
CA PHE A 209 -9.02 11.11 -17.96
C PHE A 209 -8.72 10.96 -19.46
N ASP A 210 -9.40 10.03 -20.14
CA ASP A 210 -9.27 9.85 -21.59
C ASP A 210 -9.74 11.09 -22.36
N GLU A 211 -10.89 11.66 -21.99
CA GLU A 211 -11.39 12.91 -22.56
C GLU A 211 -10.41 14.07 -22.36
N PHE A 212 -9.79 14.15 -21.18
CA PHE A 212 -8.80 15.16 -20.86
C PHE A 212 -7.53 15.00 -21.74
N PHE A 213 -7.01 13.78 -21.87
CA PHE A 213 -5.83 13.48 -22.69
C PHE A 213 -6.04 13.71 -24.19
N ARG A 214 -7.26 13.60 -24.70
CA ARG A 214 -7.57 14.01 -26.08
C ARG A 214 -7.41 15.51 -26.32
N ARG A 215 -7.49 16.33 -25.26
CA ARG A 215 -7.45 17.80 -25.33
C ARG A 215 -6.08 18.39 -24.96
N THR A 216 -5.10 17.56 -24.63
CA THR A 216 -3.78 18.06 -24.23
C THR A 216 -2.66 17.10 -24.60
N THR A 217 -1.55 17.66 -25.08
CA THR A 217 -0.33 16.91 -25.41
C THR A 217 0.85 17.23 -24.48
N ARG A 218 0.64 18.15 -23.52
CA ARG A 218 1.65 18.60 -22.54
C ARG A 218 1.63 17.85 -21.21
N VAL A 219 0.48 17.28 -20.83
CA VAL A 219 0.39 16.44 -19.64
C VAL A 219 0.70 15.02 -20.06
N ASN A 220 1.74 14.45 -19.48
CA ASN A 220 2.29 13.15 -19.83
C ASN A 220 1.65 12.01 -19.06
N SER A 221 1.29 12.25 -17.80
CA SER A 221 0.57 11.28 -17.01
C SER A 221 -0.31 11.95 -15.97
N ILE A 222 -1.34 11.21 -15.55
CA ILE A 222 -2.12 11.49 -14.35
C ILE A 222 -1.84 10.36 -13.37
N VAL A 223 -1.32 10.72 -12.21
CA VAL A 223 -1.24 9.84 -11.05
C VAL A 223 -2.43 10.14 -10.16
N TYR A 224 -3.29 9.16 -9.91
CA TYR A 224 -4.35 9.30 -8.92
C TYR A 224 -4.18 8.27 -7.81
N TYR A 225 -4.48 8.67 -6.59
CA TYR A 225 -4.25 7.84 -5.41
C TYR A 225 -5.32 8.10 -4.33
N TRP A 226 -5.50 7.13 -3.45
CA TRP A 226 -6.50 7.18 -2.38
C TRP A 226 -6.03 6.37 -1.17
N GLU A 227 -6.68 6.62 -0.04
CA GLU A 227 -6.52 5.84 1.17
C GLU A 227 -7.63 4.79 1.26
N GLU A 228 -7.29 3.58 1.67
CA GLU A 228 -8.24 2.53 2.06
C GLU A 228 -8.04 2.22 3.53
N TRP A 229 -9.13 2.22 4.27
CA TRP A 229 -9.16 1.90 5.69
C TRP A 229 -9.98 0.64 5.95
N GLU A 230 -9.36 -0.34 6.61
CA GLU A 230 -10.05 -1.53 7.10
C GLU A 230 -9.92 -1.59 8.62
N PHE A 231 -11.06 -1.67 9.32
CA PHE A 231 -11.10 -1.76 10.78
C PHE A 231 -11.35 -3.21 11.19
N LEU A 232 -10.41 -3.78 11.92
CA LEU A 232 -10.47 -5.16 12.39
C LEU A 232 -11.25 -5.22 13.71
N SER A 233 -11.92 -6.35 13.95
CA SER A 233 -12.66 -6.60 15.20
C SER A 233 -11.77 -6.53 16.46
N SER A 234 -10.46 -6.70 16.30
CA SER A 234 -9.44 -6.54 17.35
C SER A 234 -9.27 -5.08 17.83
N GLY A 235 -9.90 -4.10 17.17
CA GLY A 235 -9.70 -2.68 17.41
C GLY A 235 -8.43 -2.12 16.74
N GLN A 236 -7.80 -2.90 15.86
CA GLN A 236 -6.74 -2.45 14.97
C GLN A 236 -7.32 -1.90 13.66
N ALA A 237 -6.54 -1.11 12.94
CA ALA A 237 -6.91 -0.67 11.60
C ALA A 237 -5.74 -0.84 10.64
N LEU A 238 -6.05 -1.24 9.41
CA LEU A 238 -5.11 -1.27 8.30
C LEU A 238 -5.39 -0.06 7.42
N ARG A 239 -4.35 0.73 7.18
CA ARG A 239 -4.37 1.81 6.20
C ARG A 239 -3.50 1.40 5.02
N ALA A 240 -4.07 1.42 3.83
CA ALA A 240 -3.33 1.29 2.59
C ALA A 240 -3.43 2.58 1.78
N VAL A 241 -2.32 2.99 1.16
CA VAL A 241 -2.33 4.01 0.12
C VAL A 241 -2.23 3.30 -1.22
N ARG A 242 -3.25 3.44 -2.06
CA ARG A 242 -3.30 2.90 -3.41
C ARG A 242 -3.07 4.02 -4.40
N PHE A 243 -2.42 3.71 -5.51
CA PHE A 243 -2.25 4.64 -6.60
C PHE A 243 -2.27 3.93 -7.94
N ASN A 244 -2.55 4.70 -8.99
CA ASN A 244 -2.36 4.29 -10.36
C ASN A 244 -1.85 5.46 -11.19
N GLU A 245 -1.06 5.15 -12.21
CA GLU A 245 -0.53 6.12 -13.16
C GLU A 245 -1.04 5.77 -14.56
N ILE A 246 -1.72 6.72 -15.19
CA ILE A 246 -2.22 6.61 -16.56
C ILE A 246 -1.38 7.52 -17.44
N LEU A 247 -0.73 6.94 -18.44
CA LEU A 247 0.08 7.66 -19.41
C LEU A 247 -0.81 8.24 -20.51
N ASN A 248 -0.51 9.45 -20.94
CA ASN A 248 -1.18 10.11 -22.05
C ASN A 248 -0.63 9.58 -23.39
N PRO A 249 -1.43 8.83 -24.18
CA PRO A 249 -0.99 8.33 -25.48
C PRO A 249 -0.77 9.46 -26.51
N ASN A 250 -1.31 10.65 -26.27
CA ASN A 250 -1.21 11.82 -27.16
C ASN A 250 -0.09 12.79 -26.75
N SER A 251 0.69 12.49 -25.70
CA SER A 251 1.83 13.33 -25.28
C SER A 251 2.87 13.50 -26.40
N LYS A 252 3.39 14.72 -26.58
CA LYS A 252 4.45 15.00 -27.58
C LYS A 252 5.76 14.29 -27.23
N VAL A 253 6.14 14.38 -25.96
CA VAL A 253 7.28 13.66 -25.39
C VAL A 253 6.73 12.39 -24.75
N LYS A 254 7.31 11.23 -25.04
CA LYS A 254 6.93 9.98 -24.36
C LYS A 254 7.77 9.85 -23.10
N LEU A 255 7.11 9.91 -21.96
CA LEU A 255 7.72 9.57 -20.67
C LEU A 255 7.35 8.15 -20.31
N ASP A 256 8.29 7.47 -19.65
CA ASP A 256 8.00 6.25 -18.92
C ASP A 256 7.19 6.57 -17.65
N ARG A 257 6.74 5.52 -16.96
CA ARG A 257 6.10 5.68 -15.65
C ARG A 257 7.09 6.27 -14.66
N ILE A 258 6.67 7.33 -13.99
CA ILE A 258 7.47 8.03 -12.99
C ILE A 258 7.39 7.30 -11.66
N LEU A 259 6.21 6.76 -11.36
CA LEU A 259 6.04 5.80 -10.27
C LEU A 259 6.32 4.41 -10.81
N ARG A 260 7.62 4.10 -10.99
CA ARG A 260 8.05 2.73 -11.21
C ARG A 260 7.64 1.98 -9.97
N LYS A 261 6.66 1.06 -10.09
CA LYS A 261 6.39 0.10 -9.02
C LYS A 261 7.70 -0.62 -8.76
N THR A 262 8.48 -0.12 -7.81
CA THR A 262 9.61 -0.87 -7.31
C THR A 262 8.97 -2.13 -6.76
N GLU A 263 9.45 -3.29 -7.22
CA GLU A 263 8.85 -4.58 -6.87
C GLU A 263 8.67 -4.70 -5.36
N THR A 264 9.48 -3.99 -4.59
CA THR A 264 9.26 -3.78 -3.16
C THR A 264 8.78 -2.34 -2.90
N ASN A 265 7.66 -2.16 -2.19
CA ASN A 265 7.30 -0.89 -1.54
C ASN A 265 8.30 -0.62 -0.41
N GLN A 266 9.58 -0.44 -0.76
CA GLN A 266 10.65 -0.22 0.19
C GLN A 266 10.55 1.19 0.72
N VAL A 267 10.35 1.30 2.02
CA VAL A 267 10.48 2.55 2.73
C VAL A 267 11.93 3.01 2.57
N PRO A 268 12.18 4.23 2.09
CA PRO A 268 13.54 4.76 1.96
C PRO A 268 14.31 4.62 3.28
N PRO A 269 15.59 4.19 3.26
CA PRO A 269 16.33 3.85 4.48
C PRO A 269 16.50 5.02 5.46
N ASN A 270 16.36 6.25 4.96
CA ASN A 270 16.43 7.48 5.72
C ASN A 270 15.06 7.99 6.21
N TRP A 271 13.95 7.34 5.84
CA TRP A 271 12.63 7.72 6.34
C TRP A 271 12.46 7.28 7.79
N ILE A 272 12.26 8.23 8.69
CA ILE A 272 12.04 7.96 10.10
C ILE A 272 10.54 7.86 10.36
N TYR A 273 10.11 6.67 10.78
CA TYR A 273 8.79 6.48 11.39
C TYR A 273 8.85 6.74 12.89
N PHE A 274 7.92 7.56 13.37
CA PHE A 274 7.78 7.84 14.80
C PHE A 274 7.35 6.59 15.55
N SER A 275 6.55 5.71 14.94
CA SER A 275 6.15 4.44 15.54
C SER A 275 7.36 3.53 15.83
N ASP A 276 8.39 3.54 14.98
CA ASP A 276 9.60 2.75 15.20
C ASP A 276 10.42 3.28 16.39
N LEU A 277 10.51 4.61 16.54
CA LEU A 277 11.14 5.23 17.69
C LEU A 277 10.39 4.88 18.99
N ILE A 278 9.07 5.00 18.98
CA ILE A 278 8.21 4.61 20.11
C ILE A 278 8.37 3.13 20.43
N GLN A 279 8.31 2.27 19.42
CA GLN A 279 8.44 0.82 19.59
C GLN A 279 9.78 0.44 20.22
N SER A 280 10.87 1.06 19.76
CA SER A 280 12.22 0.79 20.27
C SER A 280 12.41 1.18 21.74
N LYS A 281 11.72 2.23 22.22
CA LYS A 281 11.88 2.75 23.59
C LYS A 281 10.81 2.26 24.57
N PHE A 282 9.58 2.02 24.11
CA PHE A 282 8.41 1.83 24.97
C PHE A 282 7.55 0.61 24.61
N GLY A 283 7.94 -0.17 23.59
CA GLY A 283 7.15 -1.31 23.10
C GLY A 283 6.06 -0.93 22.09
N ALA A 284 5.27 -1.91 21.66
CA ALA A 284 4.37 -1.77 20.52
C ALA A 284 3.29 -0.68 20.70
N SER A 285 3.07 0.13 19.66
CA SER A 285 1.96 1.09 19.55
C SER A 285 0.79 0.55 18.75
N SER A 286 -0.42 1.08 18.97
CA SER A 286 -1.60 0.71 18.17
C SER A 286 -1.51 1.12 16.69
N VAL A 287 -0.61 2.07 16.39
CA VAL A 287 -0.25 2.45 15.03
C VAL A 287 1.09 1.79 14.72
N THR A 288 1.08 0.80 13.84
CA THR A 288 2.28 0.20 13.27
C THR A 288 2.31 0.51 11.79
N ARG A 289 3.39 1.16 11.33
CA ARG A 289 3.60 1.36 9.90
C ARG A 289 4.01 0.02 9.29
N PRO A 290 3.43 -0.39 8.14
CA PRO A 290 3.86 -1.60 7.47
C PRO A 290 5.35 -1.46 7.15
N LYS A 291 6.17 -2.30 7.78
CA LYS A 291 7.60 -2.37 7.43
C LYS A 291 7.67 -2.96 6.03
N PRO A 292 8.57 -2.46 5.16
CA PRO A 292 8.79 -3.11 3.89
C PRO A 292 9.14 -4.56 4.18
N ILE A 293 8.39 -5.48 3.59
CA ILE A 293 8.71 -6.90 3.64
C ILE A 293 10.10 -6.99 3.00
N LYS A 294 11.14 -7.23 3.81
CA LYS A 294 12.48 -7.47 3.28
C LYS A 294 12.35 -8.63 2.30
N ALA A 295 12.76 -8.42 1.05
CA ALA A 295 12.86 -9.50 0.08
C ALA A 295 13.69 -10.61 0.76
N MET A 296 13.03 -11.73 1.05
CA MET A 296 13.66 -12.85 1.72
C MET A 296 14.25 -13.70 0.61
N VAL A 297 15.59 -13.75 0.55
CA VAL A 297 16.26 -14.79 -0.23
C VAL A 297 15.93 -16.08 0.48
N LEU A 298 15.05 -16.90 -0.11
CA LEU A 298 14.72 -18.18 0.46
C LEU A 298 15.95 -19.07 0.25
N GLY A 299 16.66 -19.43 1.34
CA GLY A 299 17.73 -20.42 1.28
C GLY A 299 17.24 -21.77 0.72
N ASN A 300 18.17 -22.70 0.50
CA ASN A 300 17.82 -24.07 0.16
C ASN A 300 16.97 -24.67 1.29
N GLY A 301 15.72 -24.98 0.99
CA GLY A 301 14.81 -25.62 1.93
C GLY A 301 13.85 -24.67 2.64
N PHE A 302 13.00 -23.94 1.94
CA PHE A 302 11.86 -23.29 2.58
C PHE A 302 10.65 -24.22 2.58
N SER A 303 9.86 -24.18 3.65
CA SER A 303 8.50 -24.72 3.64
C SER A 303 7.49 -23.60 3.56
N TRP A 304 6.43 -23.83 2.78
CA TRP A 304 5.37 -22.86 2.55
C TRP A 304 4.05 -23.43 2.98
N HIS A 305 3.31 -22.70 3.82
CA HIS A 305 1.94 -23.00 4.23
C HIS A 305 1.04 -21.80 3.90
N SER A 306 0.18 -21.90 2.89
CA SER A 306 -0.86 -20.90 2.63
C SER A 306 -2.23 -21.52 2.78
N VAL A 307 -3.16 -20.78 3.39
CA VAL A 307 -4.57 -21.10 3.48
C VAL A 307 -5.36 -20.03 2.73
N ILE A 308 -5.91 -20.40 1.58
CA ILE A 308 -6.72 -19.52 0.75
C ILE A 308 -8.18 -19.84 0.98
N LYS A 309 -8.96 -18.86 1.44
CA LYS A 309 -10.42 -18.94 1.50
C LYS A 309 -10.98 -18.51 0.15
N ILE A 310 -11.54 -19.47 -0.54
CA ILE A 310 -12.23 -19.27 -1.80
C ILE A 310 -13.68 -18.89 -1.54
N LEU A 311 -14.11 -17.72 -2.03
CA LEU A 311 -15.52 -17.32 -2.03
C LEU A 311 -16.28 -18.03 -3.18
N PRO A 312 -17.60 -18.29 -3.05
CA PRO A 312 -18.37 -19.10 -4.00
C PRO A 312 -18.54 -18.46 -5.39
N GLN A 313 -18.08 -17.22 -5.57
CA GLN A 313 -18.24 -16.43 -6.80
C GLN A 313 -17.18 -16.73 -7.87
N ILE A 314 -16.49 -17.87 -7.80
CA ILE A 314 -15.46 -18.22 -8.79
C ILE A 314 -16.08 -18.61 -10.12
N SER A 315 -15.70 -17.89 -11.17
CA SER A 315 -15.94 -18.31 -12.55
C SER A 315 -14.89 -19.32 -13.02
N ARG A 316 -15.29 -20.22 -13.91
CA ARG A 316 -14.35 -21.09 -14.67
C ARG A 316 -13.19 -20.28 -15.23
N GLY A 317 -12.01 -20.87 -15.22
CA GLY A 317 -10.77 -20.21 -15.65
C GLY A 317 -9.61 -20.48 -14.71
N GLU A 318 -8.42 -20.16 -15.20
CA GLU A 318 -7.19 -20.29 -14.45
C GLU A 318 -6.92 -19.01 -13.68
N HIS A 319 -6.75 -19.15 -12.37
CA HIS A 319 -6.48 -18.09 -11.42
C HIS A 319 -5.04 -18.25 -10.93
N VAL A 320 -4.25 -17.19 -11.05
CA VAL A 320 -2.85 -17.19 -10.57
C VAL A 320 -2.84 -16.68 -9.14
N PHE A 321 -2.16 -17.38 -8.24
CA PHE A 321 -2.01 -16.96 -6.83
C PHE A 321 -0.58 -16.56 -6.52
N PHE A 322 0.37 -17.15 -7.23
CA PHE A 322 1.77 -17.02 -6.88
C PHE A 322 2.68 -17.16 -8.11
N ASP A 323 3.65 -16.25 -8.21
CA ASP A 323 4.71 -16.27 -9.23
C ASP A 323 6.06 -16.07 -8.51
N LEU A 324 6.94 -17.08 -8.54
CA LEU A 324 8.25 -17.07 -7.88
C LEU A 324 9.36 -16.76 -8.89
N GLY A 325 9.97 -15.58 -8.78
CA GLY A 325 11.14 -15.17 -9.57
C GLY A 325 10.80 -14.27 -10.77
N THR A 326 11.81 -13.99 -11.60
CA THR A 326 11.69 -13.16 -12.82
C THR A 326 11.00 -13.92 -13.96
N VAL A 327 10.94 -13.34 -15.16
CA VAL A 327 10.47 -14.02 -16.40
C VAL A 327 11.09 -15.43 -16.49
N GLY A 328 10.24 -16.47 -16.48
CA GLY A 328 10.69 -17.86 -16.36
C GLY A 328 10.84 -18.36 -14.91
N GLY A 329 10.07 -17.81 -13.98
CA GLY A 329 9.99 -18.25 -12.59
C GLY A 329 9.04 -19.43 -12.37
N THR A 330 9.08 -20.02 -11.16
CA THR A 330 8.13 -21.07 -10.77
C THR A 330 6.77 -20.44 -10.48
N ARG A 331 5.77 -20.71 -11.32
CA ARG A 331 4.39 -20.23 -11.15
C ARG A 331 3.52 -21.29 -10.51
N ILE A 332 2.64 -20.88 -9.59
CA ILE A 332 1.60 -21.72 -8.99
C ILE A 332 0.24 -21.08 -9.26
N SER A 333 -0.60 -21.79 -10.02
CA SER A 333 -1.98 -21.42 -10.30
C SER A 333 -2.93 -22.53 -9.87
N PHE A 334 -4.21 -22.18 -9.70
CA PHE A 334 -5.26 -23.18 -9.76
C PHE A 334 -6.27 -22.79 -10.84
N LEU A 335 -6.88 -23.78 -11.46
CA LEU A 335 -7.85 -23.68 -12.54
C LEU A 335 -9.11 -24.41 -12.10
N ILE A 336 -10.27 -23.79 -12.27
CA ILE A 336 -11.53 -24.56 -12.30
C ILE A 336 -11.80 -24.87 -13.77
N ASP A 337 -11.65 -26.13 -14.15
CA ASP A 337 -11.80 -26.57 -15.53
C ASP A 337 -13.27 -26.66 -15.98
N ASP A 338 -13.48 -27.03 -17.24
CA ASP A 338 -14.82 -27.12 -17.83
C ASP A 338 -15.69 -28.20 -17.17
N SER A 339 -15.07 -29.18 -16.52
CA SER A 339 -15.72 -30.22 -15.74
C SER A 339 -15.92 -29.83 -14.26
N ASN A 340 -15.62 -28.57 -13.90
CA ASN A 340 -15.65 -28.01 -12.56
C ASN A 340 -14.68 -28.69 -11.58
N PHE A 341 -13.61 -29.34 -12.05
CA PHE A 341 -12.57 -29.87 -11.17
C PHE A 341 -11.53 -28.80 -10.88
N ILE A 342 -10.97 -28.84 -9.68
CA ILE A 342 -9.85 -27.97 -9.31
C ILE A 342 -8.59 -28.58 -9.89
N LYS A 343 -7.92 -27.87 -10.78
CA LYS A 343 -6.60 -28.21 -11.31
C LYS A 343 -5.57 -27.27 -10.72
N PHE A 344 -4.68 -27.79 -9.91
CA PHE A 344 -3.50 -27.07 -9.49
C PHE A 344 -2.43 -27.23 -10.57
N ARG A 345 -1.84 -26.12 -10.98
CA ARG A 345 -0.77 -26.11 -11.96
C ARG A 345 0.46 -25.44 -11.37
N ILE A 346 1.57 -26.15 -11.42
CA ILE A 346 2.90 -25.58 -11.22
C ILE A 346 3.58 -25.51 -12.58
N ILE A 347 4.12 -24.36 -12.93
CA ILE A 347 5.01 -24.19 -14.08
C ILE A 347 6.37 -23.89 -13.47
N ASP A 348 7.35 -24.77 -13.59
CA ASP A 348 8.70 -24.46 -13.10
C ASP A 348 9.41 -23.45 -14.01
N GLY A 349 10.61 -23.03 -13.61
CA GLY A 349 11.37 -22.05 -14.40
C GLY A 349 11.83 -22.55 -15.78
N ASP A 350 11.83 -23.86 -16.01
CA ASP A 350 12.07 -24.47 -17.32
C ASP A 350 10.77 -24.60 -18.14
N LEU A 351 9.69 -23.97 -17.68
CA LEU A 351 8.33 -24.04 -18.24
C LEU A 351 7.71 -25.45 -18.22
N LYS A 352 8.25 -26.40 -17.44
CA LYS A 352 7.63 -27.71 -17.27
C LYS A 352 6.36 -27.55 -16.46
N LYS A 353 5.26 -28.04 -17.03
CA LYS A 353 3.94 -27.97 -16.43
C LYS A 353 3.66 -29.23 -15.63
N PHE A 354 3.35 -29.04 -14.36
CA PHE A 354 2.89 -30.06 -13.44
C PHE A 354 1.46 -29.75 -13.05
N GLU A 355 0.52 -30.55 -13.53
CA GLU A 355 -0.88 -30.44 -13.15
C GLU A 355 -1.29 -31.53 -12.16
N VAL A 356 -2.16 -31.16 -11.24
CA VAL A 356 -2.82 -32.03 -10.29
C VAL A 356 -4.30 -31.67 -10.26
N SER A 357 -5.16 -32.59 -10.64
CA SER A 357 -6.61 -32.44 -10.50
C SER A 357 -7.08 -32.93 -9.14
N SER A 358 -8.11 -32.30 -8.59
CA SER A 358 -8.92 -32.86 -7.52
C SER A 358 -9.60 -34.15 -7.98
N ASP A 359 -9.91 -35.03 -7.05
CA ASP A 359 -10.67 -36.27 -7.26
C ASP A 359 -12.19 -36.04 -7.27
N LYS A 360 -12.63 -34.87 -6.78
CA LYS A 360 -14.03 -34.43 -6.73
C LYS A 360 -14.22 -33.06 -7.40
N PRO A 361 -15.42 -32.72 -7.89
CA PRO A 361 -15.77 -31.37 -8.35
C PRO A 361 -15.57 -30.29 -7.26
N PHE A 362 -15.27 -29.06 -7.67
CA PHE A 362 -15.05 -27.90 -6.80
C PHE A 362 -16.18 -27.67 -5.77
N TYR A 363 -17.43 -27.84 -6.20
CA TYR A 363 -18.60 -27.64 -5.34
C TYR A 363 -18.68 -28.62 -4.16
N ASP A 364 -18.11 -29.81 -4.30
CA ASP A 364 -18.12 -30.83 -3.23
C ASP A 364 -17.16 -30.46 -2.08
N PHE A 365 -16.27 -29.50 -2.31
CA PHE A 365 -15.39 -28.94 -1.29
C PHE A 365 -16.00 -27.73 -0.56
N GLY A 366 -17.25 -27.36 -0.83
CA GLY A 366 -17.89 -26.24 -0.15
C GLY A 366 -18.18 -26.55 1.32
N LEU A 367 -17.43 -25.96 2.25
CA LEU A 367 -17.79 -25.87 3.67
C LEU A 367 -18.30 -24.46 3.95
N ASN A 368 -19.58 -24.33 4.34
CA ASN A 368 -20.22 -23.03 4.59
C ASN A 368 -20.11 -22.05 3.41
N ASN A 369 -20.19 -22.55 2.17
CA ASN A 369 -19.99 -21.81 0.91
C ASN A 369 -18.55 -21.32 0.67
N PHE A 370 -17.56 -21.86 1.36
CA PHE A 370 -16.15 -21.56 1.14
C PHE A 370 -15.33 -22.84 0.94
N CYS A 371 -14.15 -22.69 0.34
CA CYS A 371 -13.18 -23.77 0.22
C CYS A 371 -11.82 -23.27 0.72
N TYR A 372 -11.20 -24.01 1.64
CA TYR A 372 -9.86 -23.70 2.14
C TYR A 372 -8.83 -24.49 1.35
N LEU A 373 -7.98 -23.80 0.61
CA LEU A 373 -6.85 -24.43 -0.06
C LEU A 373 -5.60 -24.32 0.79
N ARG A 374 -5.03 -25.48 1.16
CA ARG A 374 -3.73 -25.57 1.81
C ARG A 374 -2.67 -26.04 0.84
N PHE A 375 -1.60 -25.27 0.71
CA PHE A 375 -0.40 -25.68 -0.01
C PHE A 375 0.72 -25.94 0.97
N GLN A 376 1.40 -27.06 0.81
CA GLN A 376 2.56 -27.42 1.61
C GLN A 376 3.70 -27.83 0.70
N LEU A 377 4.75 -27.02 0.64
CA LEU A 377 6.00 -27.41 0.02
C LEU A 377 6.95 -27.90 1.13
N THR A 378 7.36 -29.16 1.09
CA THR A 378 8.28 -29.74 2.08
C THR A 378 9.61 -30.05 1.41
N PRO A 379 10.69 -29.33 1.74
CA PRO A 379 11.98 -29.60 1.14
C PRO A 379 12.56 -30.94 1.63
N ASN A 380 13.20 -31.64 0.71
CA ASN A 380 14.07 -32.79 0.90
C ASN A 380 15.41 -32.48 0.21
N TYR A 381 16.51 -33.10 0.63
CA TYR A 381 17.89 -32.82 0.19
C TYR A 381 18.07 -32.76 -1.35
N HIS A 382 17.18 -33.39 -2.13
CA HIS A 382 17.24 -33.41 -3.60
C HIS A 382 15.94 -32.98 -4.31
N PHE A 383 14.84 -32.77 -3.59
CA PHE A 383 13.52 -32.51 -4.17
C PHE A 383 12.61 -31.83 -3.13
N SER A 384 11.51 -31.23 -3.54
CA SER A 384 10.45 -30.79 -2.63
C SER A 384 9.21 -31.68 -2.79
N GLU A 385 8.56 -32.07 -1.70
CA GLU A 385 7.22 -32.66 -1.75
C GLU A 385 6.20 -31.53 -1.72
N LEU A 386 5.45 -31.35 -2.81
CA LEU A 386 4.25 -30.53 -2.83
C LEU A 386 3.07 -31.39 -2.35
N ALA A 387 2.47 -31.02 -1.23
CA ALA A 387 1.17 -31.50 -0.80
C ALA A 387 0.12 -30.40 -0.99
N ILE A 388 -1.01 -30.79 -1.55
CA ILE A 388 -2.18 -29.94 -1.72
C ILE A 388 -3.29 -30.53 -0.87
N ALA A 389 -3.85 -29.69 -0.02
CA ALA A 389 -4.99 -30.02 0.80
C ALA A 389 -6.16 -29.08 0.52
N VAL A 390 -7.36 -29.63 0.64
CA VAL A 390 -8.62 -28.90 0.55
C VAL A 390 -9.39 -29.16 1.83
N ASN A 391 -9.76 -28.12 2.56
CA ASN A 391 -10.43 -28.22 3.86
C ASN A 391 -9.73 -29.19 4.83
N ASN A 392 -8.41 -29.08 4.94
CA ASN A 392 -7.52 -29.93 5.75
C ASN A 392 -7.31 -31.37 5.25
N GLU A 393 -8.03 -31.83 4.22
CA GLU A 393 -7.81 -33.14 3.61
C GLU A 393 -6.73 -33.05 2.52
N ILE A 394 -5.65 -33.83 2.63
CA ILE A 394 -4.62 -33.91 1.57
C ILE A 394 -5.22 -34.63 0.37
N VAL A 395 -5.54 -33.89 -0.68
CA VAL A 395 -6.09 -34.42 -1.92
C VAL A 395 -4.97 -35.02 -2.79
N LYS A 396 -3.76 -34.45 -2.74
CA LYS A 396 -2.62 -34.99 -3.50
C LYS A 396 -1.27 -34.63 -2.91
N LYS A 397 -0.29 -35.51 -3.13
CA LYS A 397 1.15 -35.25 -2.97
C LYS A 397 1.88 -35.46 -4.29
N ARG A 398 2.92 -34.67 -4.54
CA ARG A 398 3.80 -34.82 -5.70
C ARG A 398 5.21 -34.34 -5.37
N THR A 399 6.21 -35.12 -5.77
CA THR A 399 7.60 -34.68 -5.76
C THR A 399 7.86 -33.71 -6.91
N VAL A 400 8.40 -32.52 -6.60
CA VAL A 400 8.81 -31.48 -7.55
C VAL A 400 10.28 -31.13 -7.33
N THR A 401 11.03 -30.94 -8.40
CA THR A 401 12.41 -30.45 -8.32
C THR A 401 12.37 -28.96 -8.59
N LEU A 402 12.74 -28.15 -7.60
CA LEU A 402 12.89 -26.71 -7.79
C LEU A 402 14.35 -26.43 -8.14
N ASN A 403 14.58 -25.77 -9.27
CA ASN A 403 15.92 -25.31 -9.63
C ASN A 403 16.42 -24.29 -8.58
N GLN A 404 17.72 -24.33 -8.27
CA GLN A 404 18.33 -23.53 -7.20
C GLN A 404 18.08 -22.03 -7.41
N GLY A 405 17.74 -21.30 -6.33
CA GLY A 405 17.68 -19.83 -6.34
C GLY A 405 16.29 -19.20 -6.55
N SER A 406 15.22 -19.81 -6.02
CA SER A 406 13.90 -19.18 -6.03
C SER A 406 13.89 -17.92 -5.15
N ILE A 407 13.84 -16.74 -5.78
CA ILE A 407 13.66 -15.46 -5.09
C ILE A 407 12.16 -15.22 -4.93
N LEU A 408 11.71 -14.95 -3.71
CA LEU A 408 10.36 -14.45 -3.47
C LEU A 408 10.28 -13.00 -3.96
N LEU A 409 9.67 -12.79 -5.12
CA LEU A 409 9.25 -11.46 -5.54
C LEU A 409 7.83 -11.21 -4.98
N PRO A 410 7.57 -10.04 -4.37
CA PRO A 410 6.30 -9.74 -3.71
C PRO A 410 5.15 -9.40 -4.68
N THR A 411 5.27 -9.70 -5.97
CA THR A 411 4.15 -9.55 -6.93
C THR A 411 3.15 -10.68 -6.75
N ILE A 412 2.37 -10.60 -5.67
CA ILE A 412 1.18 -11.43 -5.52
C ILE A 412 0.08 -10.82 -6.38
N SER A 413 -0.12 -11.33 -7.60
CA SER A 413 -1.35 -11.02 -8.34
C SER A 413 -2.47 -11.90 -7.79
N LEU A 414 -3.09 -11.51 -6.68
CA LEU A 414 -4.28 -12.20 -6.18
C LEU A 414 -5.46 -11.91 -7.13
N GLY A 415 -5.96 -12.94 -7.83
CA GLY A 415 -7.32 -12.92 -8.40
C GLY A 415 -7.51 -12.35 -9.81
N ALA A 416 -6.54 -12.53 -10.71
CA ALA A 416 -6.76 -12.31 -12.14
C ALA A 416 -6.81 -13.65 -12.88
N ASP A 417 -7.80 -13.84 -13.75
CA ASP A 417 -7.73 -14.90 -14.75
C ASP A 417 -6.68 -14.57 -15.84
N PHE A 418 -6.37 -15.51 -16.74
CA PHE A 418 -5.44 -15.27 -17.85
C PHE A 418 -5.82 -14.10 -18.76
N GLN A 419 -7.06 -13.61 -18.67
CA GLN A 419 -7.57 -12.47 -19.40
C GLN A 419 -7.60 -11.19 -18.54
N SER A 420 -6.97 -11.19 -17.37
CA SER A 420 -6.95 -10.09 -16.41
C SER A 420 -8.34 -9.67 -15.89
N ARG A 421 -9.35 -10.55 -15.98
CA ARG A 421 -10.70 -10.27 -15.51
C ARG A 421 -10.75 -10.45 -14.00
N ARG A 422 -10.98 -9.36 -13.26
CA ARG A 422 -11.07 -9.29 -11.79
C ARG A 422 -12.38 -9.87 -11.22
N LYS A 423 -12.91 -10.95 -11.81
CA LYS A 423 -14.23 -11.49 -11.43
C LYS A 423 -14.18 -12.51 -10.30
N THR A 424 -13.04 -12.69 -9.65
CA THR A 424 -12.92 -13.74 -8.63
C THR A 424 -12.36 -13.17 -7.34
N ALA A 425 -13.24 -13.06 -6.35
CA ALA A 425 -12.89 -12.60 -5.03
C ALA A 425 -12.30 -13.78 -4.23
N PHE A 426 -11.02 -13.67 -3.92
CA PHE A 426 -10.30 -14.57 -3.01
C PHE A 426 -10.01 -13.83 -1.72
N GLU A 427 -10.09 -14.54 -0.60
CA GLU A 427 -9.64 -14.04 0.69
C GLU A 427 -8.46 -14.90 1.14
N LEU A 428 -7.28 -14.30 1.31
CA LEU A 428 -6.14 -15.00 1.88
C LEU A 428 -6.36 -15.09 3.40
N ALA A 429 -6.81 -16.25 3.88
CA ALA A 429 -7.14 -16.42 5.30
C ALA A 429 -5.88 -16.46 6.18
N SER A 430 -4.82 -17.13 5.71
CA SER A 430 -3.50 -17.04 6.34
C SER A 430 -2.40 -17.44 5.36
N MET A 431 -1.19 -16.93 5.57
CA MET A 431 0.01 -17.36 4.86
C MET A 431 1.19 -17.37 5.84
N ALA A 432 1.90 -18.49 5.89
CA ALA A 432 3.11 -18.67 6.65
C ALA A 432 4.21 -19.23 5.74
N MET A 433 5.40 -18.66 5.85
CA MET A 433 6.60 -19.10 5.14
C MET A 433 7.69 -19.35 6.17
N TYR A 434 8.40 -20.45 6.03
CA TYR A 434 9.48 -20.84 6.95
C TYR A 434 10.74 -21.13 6.15
N GLU A 435 11.87 -20.62 6.64
CA GLU A 435 13.19 -20.99 6.16
C GLU A 435 13.75 -22.12 7.05
N GLN A 436 14.24 -23.21 6.46
CA GLN A 436 14.95 -24.28 7.17
C GLN A 436 16.38 -23.82 7.51
N SER A 437 16.54 -22.68 8.18
CA SER A 437 17.85 -22.11 8.48
C SER A 437 18.51 -22.85 9.64
N SER A 438 19.17 -24.00 9.37
CA SER A 438 20.22 -24.59 10.23
C SER A 438 19.89 -24.79 11.72
N VAL A 439 18.62 -24.79 12.12
CA VAL A 439 18.25 -24.98 13.53
C VAL A 439 18.38 -26.46 13.87
N ASN A 440 19.18 -26.73 14.92
CA ASN A 440 19.33 -28.04 15.54
C ASN A 440 18.01 -28.84 15.52
N LEU A 441 18.08 -30.06 14.99
CA LEU A 441 17.01 -31.06 14.81
C LEU A 441 16.27 -31.50 16.11
N ASN A 442 16.40 -30.74 17.20
CA ASN A 442 15.79 -31.01 18.50
C ASN A 442 14.79 -29.94 18.96
N LEU A 443 14.43 -28.95 18.12
CA LEU A 443 13.08 -28.41 18.26
C LEU A 443 12.16 -29.55 17.86
N GLU A 444 11.52 -30.16 18.85
CA GLU A 444 10.35 -30.97 18.62
C GLU A 444 9.48 -30.22 17.62
N LEU A 445 9.43 -30.74 16.39
CA LEU A 445 8.37 -30.52 15.42
C LEU A 445 7.08 -31.13 16.00
N THR A 446 6.75 -30.80 17.25
CA THR A 446 5.55 -31.19 17.94
C THR A 446 4.39 -30.50 17.22
N ASN A 447 3.88 -31.21 16.23
CA ASN A 447 2.48 -31.21 15.81
C ASN A 447 1.90 -29.94 15.19
N TYR A 448 2.65 -29.18 14.38
CA TYR A 448 1.98 -28.36 13.36
C TYR A 448 1.41 -29.18 12.19
N TYR A 449 1.85 -30.44 12.06
CA TYR A 449 1.26 -31.43 11.16
C TYR A 449 -0.20 -31.78 11.51
N ASN A 450 -0.64 -31.44 12.72
CA ASN A 450 -2.00 -31.69 13.24
C ASN A 450 -2.77 -30.39 13.54
N VAL A 451 -2.40 -29.24 12.96
CA VAL A 451 -3.31 -28.08 13.01
C VAL A 451 -4.50 -28.39 12.13
N GLU A 452 -5.51 -29.04 12.72
CA GLU A 452 -6.88 -28.86 12.29
C GLU A 452 -7.19 -27.38 12.49
N PHE A 453 -7.34 -26.65 11.40
CA PHE A 453 -7.94 -25.33 11.49
C PHE A 453 -9.34 -25.54 12.06
N ALA A 454 -9.62 -24.91 13.20
CA ALA A 454 -10.97 -24.74 13.67
C ALA A 454 -11.71 -23.96 12.58
N LEU A 455 -12.34 -24.70 11.66
CA LEU A 455 -13.30 -24.14 10.75
C LEU A 455 -14.31 -23.45 11.65
N ASP A 456 -14.50 -22.14 11.47
CA ASP A 456 -15.58 -21.41 12.14
C ASP A 456 -16.89 -22.12 11.77
N THR A 457 -17.29 -23.05 12.62
CA THR A 457 -18.61 -23.64 12.62
C THR A 457 -19.44 -22.61 13.37
N PRO A 458 -20.48 -22.02 12.75
CA PRO A 458 -21.42 -21.22 13.50
C PRO A 458 -21.89 -22.06 14.68
N LYS A 459 -21.83 -21.52 15.90
CA LYS A 459 -22.54 -22.12 17.03
C LYS A 459 -24.01 -22.24 16.59
N GLN A 460 -24.53 -23.47 16.52
CA GLN A 460 -25.93 -23.74 16.24
C GLN A 460 -26.84 -23.06 17.25
#